data_AF-A0A1M6HX68-F1
#
_entry.id   AF-A0A1M6HX68-F1
#
_cell.length_a   1.000
_cell.length_b   1.000
_cell.length_c   1.000
_cell.angle_alpha   90.00
_cell.angle_beta   90.00
_cell.angle_gamma   90.00
#
_symmetry.space_group_name_H-M   'P 1'
#
loop_
_entity.id
_entity.type
_entity.pdbx_description
1 polymer ?
#
loop_
_entity_poly.entity_id
_entity_poly.type
_entity_poly.pdbx_seq_one_letter_code
_entity_poly.pdbx_strand_id
1 'polypeptide(L)'
;MNWIYEKNKDNTGRYLLGTVGEKPLICIGVNPSTAEPGMLDNTLKSVARICEANGFDSWIMLNVYPQRATDPEDMHDKPDYDLIFENLLHIENVMKNKQPAIWAAWGTVITKRPYLLNCLYQIVDMSKDYDCKWYNAGRVSKLGHPHHPLYLEKTEKLKAFDIDEYIKKASVDQVFSHIKGLKNSTLDNESDFIQSLYKADFMDRQYNKCLSTRPVDVDAEMKALKNADYKHARALLTAIMREDYFSNGALMRRVENGNLLAVLRKLQKLYKESGPGAEEGNLMTREIRKTNR
;
A
#
# COMPACT_ATOMS: atom_id res chain seq x y z
N MET A 1 -6.07 25.84 -23.52
CA MET A 1 -5.68 24.60 -22.82
C MET A 1 -6.64 23.52 -23.25
N ASN A 2 -6.13 22.41 -23.77
CA ASN A 2 -6.95 21.24 -24.02
C ASN A 2 -6.98 20.39 -22.74
N TRP A 3 -8.16 19.92 -22.39
CA TRP A 3 -8.42 19.17 -21.15
C TRP A 3 -8.57 17.69 -21.45
N ILE A 4 -8.20 16.88 -20.47
CA ILE A 4 -8.50 15.45 -20.42
C ILE A 4 -9.42 15.26 -19.22
N TYR A 5 -10.57 14.62 -19.41
CA TYR A 5 -11.56 14.46 -18.35
C TYR A 5 -12.36 13.18 -18.56
N GLU A 6 -12.06 12.17 -17.74
CA GLU A 6 -12.72 10.85 -17.80
C GLU A 6 -13.46 10.59 -16.50
N LYS A 7 -14.74 10.25 -16.63
CA LYS A 7 -15.67 10.05 -15.52
C LYS A 7 -16.75 9.04 -15.89
N ASN A 8 -17.43 8.50 -14.89
CA ASN A 8 -18.62 7.69 -15.12
C ASN A 8 -19.81 8.56 -15.62
N LYS A 9 -20.90 7.88 -16.02
CA LYS A 9 -22.06 8.51 -16.68
C LYS A 9 -22.70 9.60 -15.83
N ASP A 10 -22.94 9.31 -14.56
CA ASP A 10 -23.61 10.19 -13.59
C ASP A 10 -22.65 11.16 -12.87
N ASN A 11 -21.35 11.14 -13.19
CA ASN A 11 -20.32 12.01 -12.59
C ASN A 11 -20.15 11.80 -11.07
N THR A 12 -20.50 10.62 -10.55
CA THR A 12 -20.22 10.23 -9.16
C THR A 12 -18.82 9.64 -9.01
N GLY A 13 -18.19 9.21 -10.11
CA GLY A 13 -16.82 8.73 -10.18
C GLY A 13 -16.01 9.49 -11.23
N ARG A 14 -14.80 9.94 -10.86
CA ARG A 14 -13.85 10.62 -11.77
C ARG A 14 -12.54 9.84 -11.82
N TYR A 15 -12.26 9.26 -12.98
CA TYR A 15 -11.06 8.47 -13.22
C TYR A 15 -9.83 9.35 -13.50
N LEU A 16 -10.03 10.44 -14.24
CA LEU A 16 -8.95 11.30 -14.69
C LEU A 16 -9.40 12.74 -14.86
N LEU A 17 -8.55 13.68 -14.45
CA LEU A 17 -8.63 15.09 -14.87
C LEU A 17 -7.22 15.62 -15.12
N GLY A 18 -6.99 16.27 -16.25
CA GLY A 18 -5.67 16.80 -16.58
C GLY A 18 -5.67 17.76 -17.76
N THR A 19 -4.48 18.21 -18.13
CA THR A 19 -4.23 18.99 -19.35
C THR A 19 -3.40 18.19 -20.33
N VAL A 20 -3.57 18.47 -21.62
CA VAL A 20 -2.76 17.83 -22.68
C VAL A 20 -1.38 18.48 -22.77
N GLY A 21 -0.33 17.66 -22.85
CA GLY A 21 1.06 18.06 -23.11
C GLY A 21 1.93 16.83 -23.38
N GLU A 22 3.21 17.05 -23.68
CA GLU A 22 4.16 15.99 -24.06
C GLU A 22 4.90 15.40 -22.87
N LYS A 23 4.99 16.15 -21.76
CA LYS A 23 5.71 15.78 -20.54
C LYS A 23 4.83 15.96 -19.30
N PRO A 24 3.82 15.10 -19.11
CA PRO A 24 2.89 15.22 -17.98
C PRO A 24 3.52 14.81 -16.66
N LEU A 25 3.21 15.56 -15.60
CA LEU A 25 3.34 15.10 -14.22
C LEU A 25 2.04 14.40 -13.79
N ILE A 26 2.11 13.12 -13.44
CA ILE A 26 0.97 12.38 -12.89
C ILE A 26 0.93 12.62 -11.38
N CYS A 27 -0.15 13.18 -10.87
CA CYS A 27 -0.38 13.33 -9.43
C CYS A 27 -1.43 12.31 -8.98
N ILE A 28 -1.13 11.50 -7.96
CA ILE A 28 -2.06 10.50 -7.42
C ILE A 28 -2.51 10.91 -6.01
N GLY A 29 -3.76 11.35 -5.90
CA GLY A 29 -4.44 11.61 -4.62
C GLY A 29 -5.24 10.39 -4.12
N VAL A 30 -6.00 10.55 -3.04
CA VAL A 30 -6.88 9.46 -2.56
C VAL A 30 -8.13 9.33 -3.41
N ASN A 31 -8.91 10.40 -3.49
CA ASN A 31 -10.19 10.41 -4.17
C ASN A 31 -10.48 11.79 -4.78
N PRO A 32 -11.25 11.86 -5.86
CA PRO A 32 -11.64 13.13 -6.44
C PRO A 32 -12.66 13.89 -5.58
N SER A 33 -12.66 15.21 -5.70
CA SER A 33 -13.69 16.10 -5.14
C SER A 33 -14.36 16.87 -6.31
N THR A 34 -14.51 18.19 -6.21
CA THR A 34 -15.38 19.00 -7.07
C THR A 34 -14.74 19.50 -8.35
N ALA A 35 -13.41 19.40 -8.53
CA ALA A 35 -12.77 19.99 -9.70
C ALA A 35 -13.20 19.36 -11.04
N GLU A 36 -13.33 20.22 -12.04
CA GLU A 36 -13.72 19.91 -13.43
C GLU A 36 -12.90 20.79 -14.40
N PRO A 37 -12.89 20.50 -15.72
CA PRO A 37 -12.24 21.34 -16.72
C PRO A 37 -12.63 22.82 -16.59
N GLY A 38 -11.63 23.70 -16.47
CA GLY A 38 -11.83 25.14 -16.28
C GLY A 38 -12.22 25.58 -14.87
N MET A 39 -12.59 24.65 -13.98
CA MET A 39 -13.04 24.93 -12.61
C MET A 39 -12.20 24.13 -11.60
N LEU A 40 -10.93 24.53 -11.46
CA LEU A 40 -9.99 23.86 -10.56
C LEU A 40 -10.25 24.21 -9.08
N ASP A 41 -10.23 23.20 -8.22
CA ASP A 41 -10.15 23.37 -6.78
C ASP A 41 -8.73 23.78 -6.33
N ASN A 42 -8.55 24.07 -5.04
CA ASN A 42 -7.26 24.49 -4.50
C ASN A 42 -6.17 23.41 -4.61
N THR A 43 -6.55 22.13 -4.59
CA THR A 43 -5.63 21.02 -4.75
C THR A 43 -5.07 21.02 -6.17
N LEU A 44 -5.92 21.09 -7.19
CA LEU A 44 -5.47 21.10 -8.59
C LEU A 44 -4.78 22.39 -9.01
N LYS A 45 -5.16 23.54 -8.41
CA LYS A 45 -4.36 24.77 -8.55
C LYS A 45 -2.94 24.58 -8.01
N SER A 46 -2.79 23.88 -6.89
CA SER A 46 -1.47 23.53 -6.36
C SER A 46 -0.74 22.56 -7.30
N VAL A 47 -1.40 21.51 -7.78
CA VAL A 47 -0.82 20.54 -8.73
C VAL A 47 -0.29 21.23 -9.99
N ALA A 48 -1.11 22.07 -10.63
CA ALA A 48 -0.72 22.78 -11.85
C ALA A 48 0.52 23.66 -11.62
N ARG A 49 0.56 24.39 -10.51
CA ARG A 49 1.68 25.27 -10.15
C ARG A 49 2.96 24.50 -9.81
N ILE A 50 2.87 23.39 -9.08
CA ILE A 50 4.02 22.53 -8.74
C ILE A 50 4.56 21.84 -10.00
N CYS A 51 3.67 21.36 -10.87
CA CYS A 51 3.99 20.81 -12.18
C CYS A 51 4.87 21.77 -12.98
N GLU A 52 4.41 23.02 -13.17
CA GLU A 52 5.16 24.06 -13.88
C GLU A 52 6.51 24.35 -13.20
N ALA A 53 6.54 24.51 -11.87
CA ALA A 53 7.76 24.81 -11.12
C ALA A 53 8.83 23.69 -11.15
N ASN A 54 8.45 22.48 -11.57
CA ASN A 54 9.32 21.33 -11.74
C ASN A 54 9.60 20.97 -13.22
N GLY A 55 9.20 21.84 -14.16
CA GLY A 55 9.57 21.71 -15.58
C GLY A 55 8.78 20.65 -16.34
N PHE A 56 7.54 20.41 -15.93
CA PHE A 56 6.54 19.63 -16.66
C PHE A 56 5.60 20.59 -17.42
N ASP A 57 5.15 20.20 -18.61
CA ASP A 57 4.32 21.05 -19.48
C ASP A 57 2.80 20.82 -19.30
N SER A 58 2.45 19.77 -18.56
CA SER A 58 1.09 19.31 -18.35
C SER A 58 1.00 18.46 -17.09
N TRP A 59 -0.22 18.26 -16.59
CA TRP A 59 -0.45 17.43 -15.41
C TRP A 59 -1.67 16.54 -15.61
N ILE A 60 -1.66 15.39 -14.94
CA ILE A 60 -2.77 14.44 -14.90
C ILE A 60 -3.02 14.10 -13.44
N MET A 61 -4.24 14.35 -12.96
CA MET A 61 -4.70 13.92 -11.65
C MET A 61 -5.42 12.57 -11.77
N LEU A 62 -4.83 11.57 -11.13
CA LEU A 62 -5.41 10.26 -10.90
C LEU A 62 -5.70 10.10 -9.41
N ASN A 63 -6.46 9.07 -9.03
CA ASN A 63 -6.82 8.83 -7.64
C ASN A 63 -6.69 7.33 -7.32
N VAL A 64 -6.35 7.02 -6.08
CA VAL A 64 -6.35 5.65 -5.56
C VAL A 64 -7.74 5.03 -5.72
N TYR A 65 -8.79 5.79 -5.46
CA TYR A 65 -10.18 5.37 -5.62
C TYR A 65 -11.00 6.48 -6.30
N PRO A 66 -11.81 6.19 -7.32
CA PRO A 66 -12.35 7.21 -8.22
C PRO A 66 -13.65 7.87 -7.73
N GLN A 67 -14.23 7.43 -6.61
CA GLN A 67 -15.48 8.03 -6.11
C GLN A 67 -15.28 9.50 -5.75
N ARG A 68 -16.14 10.38 -6.27
CA ARG A 68 -16.17 11.79 -5.88
C ARG A 68 -16.72 11.92 -4.46
N ALA A 69 -15.90 12.46 -3.57
CA ALA A 69 -16.29 12.79 -2.20
C ALA A 69 -15.44 13.98 -1.72
N THR A 70 -16.09 15.02 -1.20
CA THR A 70 -15.37 16.18 -0.65
C THR A 70 -14.85 15.88 0.75
N ASP A 71 -15.69 15.24 1.57
CA ASP A 71 -15.25 14.69 2.84
C ASP A 71 -14.85 13.22 2.63
N PRO A 72 -13.62 12.80 2.99
CA PRO A 72 -13.23 11.39 2.98
C PRO A 72 -14.13 10.50 3.86
N GLU A 73 -14.88 11.06 4.80
CA GLU A 73 -15.91 10.34 5.56
C GLU A 73 -17.06 9.84 4.68
N ASP A 74 -17.33 10.49 3.54
CA ASP A 74 -18.42 10.15 2.60
C ASP A 74 -18.00 9.08 1.57
N MET A 75 -16.75 8.60 1.62
CA MET A 75 -16.30 7.51 0.76
C MET A 75 -17.05 6.22 1.11
N HIS A 76 -17.30 5.36 0.13
CA HIS A 76 -17.94 4.07 0.33
C HIS A 76 -17.25 3.30 1.47
N ASP A 77 -18.03 2.64 2.33
CA ASP A 77 -17.47 1.81 3.41
C ASP A 77 -16.83 0.53 2.88
N LYS A 78 -17.34 0.03 1.75
CA LYS A 78 -16.85 -1.14 1.03
C LYS A 78 -16.39 -0.74 -0.37
N PRO A 79 -15.38 -1.43 -0.94
CA PRO A 79 -14.95 -1.14 -2.30
C PRO A 79 -16.06 -1.42 -3.30
N ASP A 80 -16.22 -0.52 -4.25
CA ASP A 80 -16.96 -0.78 -5.49
C ASP A 80 -15.97 -1.31 -6.53
N TYR A 81 -16.10 -2.60 -6.86
CA TYR A 81 -15.15 -3.28 -7.74
C TYR A 81 -15.26 -2.85 -9.20
N ASP A 82 -16.44 -2.42 -9.65
CA ASP A 82 -16.61 -1.92 -11.02
C ASP A 82 -15.90 -0.58 -11.17
N LEU A 83 -16.05 0.31 -10.17
CA LEU A 83 -15.30 1.57 -10.12
C LEU A 83 -13.79 1.35 -10.05
N ILE A 84 -13.32 0.38 -9.25
CA ILE A 84 -11.88 0.05 -9.16
C ILE A 84 -11.36 -0.43 -10.51
N PHE A 85 -12.09 -1.34 -11.16
CA PHE A 85 -11.69 -1.90 -12.44
C PHE A 85 -11.59 -0.80 -13.52
N GLU A 86 -12.61 0.05 -13.66
CA GLU A 86 -12.57 1.16 -14.60
C GLU A 86 -11.44 2.15 -14.28
N ASN A 87 -11.22 2.46 -13.00
CA ASN A 87 -10.13 3.34 -12.58
C ASN A 87 -8.76 2.79 -13.02
N LEU A 88 -8.52 1.49 -12.80
CA LEU A 88 -7.26 0.84 -13.19
C LEU A 88 -7.04 0.87 -14.70
N LEU A 89 -8.09 0.71 -15.52
CA LEU A 89 -7.98 0.83 -16.98
C LEU A 89 -7.53 2.24 -17.41
N HIS A 90 -8.11 3.28 -16.79
CA HIS A 90 -7.71 4.66 -17.07
C HIS A 90 -6.28 4.95 -16.59
N ILE A 91 -5.91 4.47 -15.40
CA ILE A 91 -4.55 4.61 -14.86
C ILE A 91 -3.54 3.92 -15.78
N GLU A 92 -3.81 2.70 -16.22
CA GLU A 92 -2.93 1.95 -17.12
C GLU A 92 -2.72 2.69 -18.44
N ASN A 93 -3.81 3.22 -19.02
CA ASN A 93 -3.73 3.97 -20.27
C ASN A 93 -2.88 5.24 -20.15
N VAL A 94 -2.86 5.88 -18.99
CA VAL A 94 -1.95 7.01 -18.73
C VAL A 94 -0.51 6.55 -18.55
N MET A 95 -0.29 5.42 -17.87
CA MET A 95 1.03 4.89 -17.57
C MET A 95 1.79 4.38 -18.80
N LYS A 96 1.09 3.97 -19.87
CA LYS A 96 1.67 3.52 -21.16
C LYS A 96 2.59 4.53 -21.84
N ASN A 97 2.63 5.78 -21.38
CA ASN A 97 3.61 6.78 -21.83
C ASN A 97 5.05 6.37 -21.45
N LYS A 98 6.07 6.91 -22.14
CA LYS A 98 7.47 6.55 -21.86
C LYS A 98 7.93 7.04 -20.47
N GLN A 99 8.08 6.13 -19.51
CA GLN A 99 8.63 6.36 -18.16
C GLN A 99 8.01 7.57 -17.44
N PRO A 100 6.70 7.53 -17.12
CA PRO A 100 6.02 8.70 -16.59
C PRO A 100 6.51 9.02 -15.16
N ALA A 101 6.49 10.31 -14.82
CA ALA A 101 6.76 10.80 -13.47
C ALA A 101 5.47 10.79 -12.65
N ILE A 102 5.47 10.05 -11.55
CA ILE A 102 4.34 9.93 -10.64
C ILE A 102 4.67 10.63 -9.33
N TRP A 103 3.88 11.63 -8.99
CA TRP A 103 3.85 12.29 -7.69
C TRP A 103 2.81 11.62 -6.79
N ALA A 104 3.29 10.94 -5.75
CA ALA A 104 2.50 10.41 -4.65
C ALA A 104 1.98 11.55 -3.76
N ALA A 105 0.65 11.62 -3.56
CA ALA A 105 -0.02 12.80 -3.00
C ALA A 105 -1.26 12.48 -2.13
N TRP A 106 -1.37 11.26 -1.61
CA TRP A 106 -2.57 10.80 -0.89
C TRP A 106 -2.67 11.23 0.60
N GLY A 107 -1.59 11.72 1.22
CA GLY A 107 -1.66 12.14 2.63
C GLY A 107 -2.04 11.00 3.58
N THR A 108 -2.49 11.36 4.78
CA THR A 108 -2.99 10.41 5.78
C THR A 108 -4.37 9.84 5.42
N VAL A 109 -5.07 10.44 4.45
CA VAL A 109 -6.42 10.01 4.05
C VAL A 109 -6.42 8.58 3.51
N ILE A 110 -5.28 8.07 3.03
CA ILE A 110 -5.13 6.66 2.62
C ILE A 110 -5.52 5.65 3.71
N THR A 111 -5.43 6.03 4.99
CA THR A 111 -5.79 5.15 6.12
C THR A 111 -7.29 5.17 6.43
N LYS A 112 -8.09 5.93 5.68
CA LYS A 112 -9.48 6.19 6.01
C LYS A 112 -10.39 4.99 5.78
N ARG A 113 -10.05 4.18 4.78
CA ARG A 113 -10.75 2.95 4.41
C ARG A 113 -9.72 1.86 4.16
N PRO A 114 -9.90 0.65 4.72
CA PRO A 114 -8.93 -0.44 4.55
C PRO A 114 -8.63 -0.80 3.08
N TYR A 115 -9.65 -0.75 2.21
CA TYR A 115 -9.50 -1.13 0.80
C TYR A 115 -8.64 -0.17 -0.02
N LEU A 116 -8.39 1.07 0.44
CA LEU A 116 -7.59 2.05 -0.31
C LEU A 116 -6.16 1.59 -0.49
N LEU A 117 -5.59 0.95 0.53
CA LEU A 117 -4.22 0.45 0.43
C LEU A 117 -4.11 -0.67 -0.61
N ASN A 118 -5.15 -1.50 -0.77
CA ASN A 118 -5.18 -2.53 -1.81
C ASN A 118 -5.40 -1.97 -3.21
N CYS A 119 -6.19 -0.89 -3.33
CA CYS A 119 -6.26 -0.15 -4.59
C CYS A 119 -4.88 0.41 -4.96
N LEU A 120 -4.14 0.95 -3.98
CA LEU A 120 -2.79 1.44 -4.19
C LEU A 120 -1.81 0.33 -4.55
N TYR A 121 -1.91 -0.88 -3.97
CA TYR A 121 -1.08 -2.02 -4.36
C TYR A 121 -1.17 -2.32 -5.86
N GLN A 122 -2.39 -2.31 -6.41
CA GLN A 122 -2.62 -2.58 -7.83
C GLN A 122 -1.99 -1.49 -8.72
N ILE A 123 -2.10 -0.22 -8.32
CA ILE A 123 -1.48 0.91 -9.02
C ILE A 123 0.05 0.80 -8.99
N VAL A 124 0.62 0.46 -7.83
CA VAL A 124 2.07 0.34 -7.67
C VAL A 124 2.62 -0.84 -8.46
N ASP A 125 1.96 -1.99 -8.41
CA ASP A 125 2.36 -3.16 -9.19
C ASP A 125 2.32 -2.86 -10.69
N MET A 126 1.23 -2.26 -11.17
CA MET A 126 1.10 -1.82 -12.56
C MET A 126 2.19 -0.81 -12.95
N SER A 127 2.57 0.10 -12.06
CA SER A 127 3.59 1.11 -12.34
C SER A 127 4.98 0.51 -12.61
N LYS A 128 5.25 -0.71 -12.13
CA LYS A 128 6.51 -1.43 -12.36
C LYS A 128 6.63 -1.90 -13.80
N ASP A 129 5.51 -2.29 -14.41
CA ASP A 129 5.48 -2.77 -15.80
C ASP A 129 5.79 -1.66 -16.82
N TYR A 130 5.71 -0.39 -16.40
CA TYR A 130 5.91 0.80 -17.24
C TYR A 130 7.11 1.66 -16.82
N ASP A 131 8.01 1.13 -15.97
CA ASP A 131 9.21 1.82 -15.48
C ASP A 131 8.93 3.24 -14.93
N CYS A 132 7.78 3.39 -14.24
CA CYS A 132 7.35 4.66 -13.67
C CYS A 132 8.33 5.15 -12.59
N LYS A 133 8.57 6.46 -12.53
CA LYS A 133 9.41 7.08 -11.48
C LYS A 133 8.53 7.75 -10.44
N TRP A 134 8.68 7.35 -9.19
CA TRP A 134 7.91 7.86 -8.08
C TRP A 134 8.60 9.04 -7.37
N TYR A 135 7.81 10.05 -7.04
CA TYR A 135 8.22 11.28 -6.38
C TYR A 135 7.22 11.65 -5.28
N ASN A 136 7.69 12.46 -4.34
CA ASN A 136 6.84 13.21 -3.42
C ASN A 136 7.24 14.68 -3.41
N ALA A 137 6.36 15.53 -2.91
CA ALA A 137 6.64 16.93 -2.62
C ALA A 137 6.34 17.19 -1.13
N GLY A 138 7.10 18.09 -0.50
CA GLY A 138 6.93 18.40 0.91
C GLY A 138 7.36 17.29 1.86
N ARG A 139 6.99 17.44 3.13
CA ARG A 139 7.39 16.53 4.21
C ARG A 139 6.47 15.32 4.28
N VAL A 140 7.04 14.12 4.26
CA VAL A 140 6.31 12.88 4.58
C VAL A 140 5.88 12.86 6.05
N SER A 141 4.72 12.27 6.35
CA SER A 141 4.23 12.14 7.71
C SER A 141 5.15 11.27 8.58
N LYS A 142 4.93 11.23 9.90
CA LYS A 142 5.67 10.32 10.80
C LYS A 142 5.52 8.85 10.41
N LEU A 143 4.39 8.50 9.78
CA LEU A 143 4.09 7.15 9.28
C LEU A 143 4.52 6.96 7.81
N GLY A 144 5.24 7.93 7.24
CA GLY A 144 5.77 7.84 5.87
C GLY A 144 4.78 8.22 4.77
N HIS A 145 3.53 8.59 5.09
CA HIS A 145 2.57 9.02 4.07
C HIS A 145 3.05 10.29 3.33
N PRO A 146 3.01 10.30 1.98
CA PRO A 146 3.40 11.45 1.18
C PRO A 146 2.46 12.63 1.42
N HIS A 147 2.99 13.85 1.33
CA HIS A 147 2.20 15.06 1.61
C HIS A 147 1.14 15.30 0.54
N HIS A 148 -0.04 15.76 0.97
CA HIS A 148 -1.10 16.16 0.06
C HIS A 148 -0.72 17.47 -0.68
N PRO A 149 -1.16 17.70 -1.94
CA PRO A 149 -0.73 18.88 -2.71
C PRO A 149 -1.15 20.22 -2.10
N LEU A 150 -2.22 20.22 -1.32
CA LEU A 150 -2.74 21.41 -0.66
C LEU A 150 -1.70 21.97 0.33
N TYR A 151 -1.52 23.30 0.31
CA TYR A 151 -0.59 24.05 1.17
C TYR A 151 0.91 23.87 0.92
N LEU A 152 1.30 23.30 -0.22
CA LEU A 152 2.71 23.33 -0.63
C LEU A 152 3.15 24.71 -1.10
N GLU A 153 4.42 25.05 -0.86
CA GLU A 153 5.04 26.26 -1.38
C GLU A 153 5.14 26.21 -2.92
N LYS A 154 5.10 27.37 -3.58
CA LYS A 154 5.08 27.43 -5.06
C LYS A 154 6.30 26.77 -5.69
N THR A 155 7.42 26.84 -4.99
CA THR A 155 8.72 26.38 -5.44
C THR A 155 9.08 24.99 -4.88
N GLU A 156 8.14 24.30 -4.21
CA GLU A 156 8.40 22.96 -3.67
C GLU A 156 8.87 22.03 -4.80
N LYS A 157 9.96 21.32 -4.52
CA LYS A 157 10.60 20.44 -5.49
C LYS A 157 10.17 19.01 -5.28
N LEU A 158 9.95 18.31 -6.39
CA LEU A 158 9.77 16.87 -6.38
C LEU A 158 11.07 16.19 -5.94
N LYS A 159 10.95 15.23 -5.04
CA LYS A 159 12.04 14.40 -4.53
C LYS A 159 11.72 12.95 -4.81
N ALA A 160 12.73 12.14 -5.09
CA ALA A 160 12.54 10.71 -5.31
C ALA A 160 11.82 10.09 -4.10
N PHE A 161 10.82 9.27 -4.37
CA PHE A 161 10.00 8.61 -3.35
C PHE A 161 10.12 7.10 -3.51
N ASP A 162 10.63 6.45 -2.48
CA ASP A 162 10.72 4.99 -2.44
C ASP A 162 9.32 4.40 -2.18
N ILE A 163 8.61 4.12 -3.27
CA ILE A 163 7.26 3.58 -3.21
C ILE A 163 7.24 2.16 -2.64
N ASP A 164 8.28 1.36 -2.88
CA ASP A 164 8.33 -0.02 -2.41
C ASP A 164 8.56 -0.07 -0.89
N GLU A 165 9.45 0.79 -0.38
CA GLU A 165 9.63 0.95 1.06
C GLU A 165 8.36 1.47 1.73
N TYR A 166 7.67 2.44 1.11
CA TYR A 166 6.38 2.93 1.59
C TYR A 166 5.33 1.81 1.66
N ILE A 167 5.16 1.04 0.57
CA ILE A 167 4.21 -0.06 0.53
C ILE A 167 4.53 -1.10 1.59
N LYS A 168 5.80 -1.49 1.76
CA LYS A 168 6.20 -2.45 2.79
C LYS A 168 5.81 -1.95 4.18
N LYS A 169 6.15 -0.70 4.54
CA LYS A 169 5.83 -0.10 5.85
C LYS A 169 4.32 0.01 6.09
N ALA A 170 3.58 0.55 5.12
CA ALA A 170 2.13 0.70 5.22
C ALA A 170 1.42 -0.66 5.35
N SER A 171 1.94 -1.69 4.66
CA SER A 171 1.40 -3.05 4.74
C SER A 171 1.61 -3.69 6.12
N VAL A 172 2.76 -3.44 6.76
CA VAL A 172 3.01 -3.90 8.13
C VAL A 172 1.98 -3.29 9.10
N ASP A 173 1.72 -1.99 8.98
CA ASP A 173 0.72 -1.32 9.80
C ASP A 173 -0.69 -1.87 9.54
N GLN A 174 -1.03 -2.12 8.27
CA GLN A 174 -2.28 -2.75 7.88
C GLN A 174 -2.45 -4.14 8.48
N VAL A 175 -1.44 -5.03 8.39
CA VAL A 175 -1.47 -6.37 9.00
C VAL A 175 -1.77 -6.26 10.50
N PHE A 176 -1.09 -5.36 11.20
CA PHE A 176 -1.26 -5.23 12.64
C PHE A 176 -2.57 -4.53 13.04
N SER A 177 -3.24 -3.82 12.13
CA SER A 177 -4.56 -3.24 12.38
C SER A 177 -5.63 -4.33 12.62
N HIS A 178 -5.50 -5.50 11.97
CA HIS A 178 -6.42 -6.63 12.14
C HIS A 178 -6.36 -7.27 13.54
N ILE A 179 -5.31 -7.02 14.34
CA ILE A 179 -5.19 -7.51 15.72
C ILE A 179 -6.43 -7.12 16.56
N LYS A 180 -7.03 -5.95 16.30
CA LYS A 180 -8.25 -5.52 17.02
C LYS A 180 -9.43 -6.45 16.75
N GLY A 181 -9.71 -6.76 15.49
CA GLY A 181 -10.80 -7.69 15.10
C GLY A 181 -10.55 -9.10 15.62
N LEU A 182 -9.30 -9.56 15.53
CA LEU A 182 -8.90 -10.89 15.98
C LEU A 182 -9.05 -11.11 17.49
N LYS A 183 -9.07 -10.04 18.31
CA LYS A 183 -9.42 -10.15 19.75
C LYS A 183 -10.85 -10.64 19.97
N ASN A 184 -11.73 -10.40 19.01
CA ASN A 184 -13.13 -10.82 19.01
C ASN A 184 -13.34 -12.02 18.08
N SER A 185 -12.27 -12.75 17.74
CA SER A 185 -12.30 -13.89 16.81
C SER A 185 -12.87 -13.54 15.42
N THR A 186 -12.65 -12.31 14.96
CA THR A 186 -13.10 -11.85 13.65
C THR A 186 -11.91 -11.49 12.77
N LEU A 187 -11.90 -11.99 11.54
CA LEU A 187 -10.97 -11.58 10.48
C LEU A 187 -11.77 -10.95 9.34
N ASP A 188 -11.97 -9.64 9.42
CA ASP A 188 -12.66 -8.91 8.36
C ASP A 188 -11.77 -8.80 7.11
N ASN A 189 -12.39 -8.93 5.94
CA ASN A 189 -11.75 -8.81 4.63
C ASN A 189 -10.47 -9.65 4.52
N GLU A 190 -10.60 -10.98 4.60
CA GLU A 190 -9.48 -11.93 4.53
C GLU A 190 -8.54 -11.67 3.36
N SER A 191 -9.07 -11.35 2.18
CA SER A 191 -8.27 -11.00 0.99
C SER A 191 -7.33 -9.82 1.26
N ASP A 192 -7.83 -8.77 1.91
CA ASP A 192 -7.05 -7.58 2.23
C ASP A 192 -5.92 -7.92 3.22
N PHE A 193 -6.26 -8.73 4.22
CA PHE A 193 -5.28 -9.23 5.18
C PHE A 193 -4.18 -10.03 4.48
N ILE A 194 -4.53 -11.01 3.63
CA ILE A 194 -3.58 -11.83 2.90
C ILE A 194 -2.68 -10.97 2.00
N GLN A 195 -3.24 -10.04 1.24
CA GLN A 195 -2.45 -9.14 0.40
C GLN A 195 -1.46 -8.33 1.23
N SER A 196 -1.90 -7.78 2.37
CA SER A 196 -1.02 -7.04 3.28
C SER A 196 0.12 -7.90 3.86
N LEU A 197 -0.11 -9.19 4.13
CA LEU A 197 0.95 -10.11 4.57
C LEU A 197 2.04 -10.29 3.51
N TYR A 198 1.67 -10.40 2.24
CA TYR A 198 2.63 -10.51 1.14
C TYR A 198 3.40 -9.22 0.94
N LYS A 199 2.72 -8.07 0.95
CA LYS A 199 3.37 -6.75 0.77
C LYS A 199 4.25 -6.35 1.96
N ALA A 200 3.91 -6.83 3.16
CA ALA A 200 4.72 -6.65 4.37
C ALA A 200 5.94 -7.59 4.45
N ASP A 201 6.12 -8.52 3.50
CA ASP A 201 7.15 -9.58 3.53
C ASP A 201 7.05 -10.50 4.76
N PHE A 202 5.82 -10.79 5.20
CA PHE A 202 5.57 -11.71 6.32
C PHE A 202 5.37 -13.17 5.86
N MET A 203 5.34 -13.43 4.56
CA MET A 203 5.10 -14.77 3.98
C MET A 203 6.41 -15.43 3.54
N ASP A 204 6.85 -16.46 4.26
CA ASP A 204 8.13 -17.15 4.02
C ASP A 204 7.98 -18.41 3.17
N ARG A 205 8.50 -18.40 1.94
CA ARG A 205 8.44 -19.58 1.04
C ARG A 205 9.19 -20.80 1.57
N GLN A 206 10.15 -20.62 2.47
CA GLN A 206 10.96 -21.68 3.08
C GLN A 206 10.61 -21.88 4.57
N TYR A 207 9.38 -21.52 4.98
CA TYR A 207 8.92 -21.60 6.37
C TYR A 207 9.19 -22.97 7.03
N ASN A 208 9.05 -24.07 6.29
CA ASN A 208 9.30 -25.43 6.76
C ASN A 208 10.75 -25.68 7.24
N LYS A 209 11.73 -24.88 6.81
CA LYS A 209 13.12 -24.95 7.30
C LYS A 209 13.29 -24.31 8.67
N CYS A 210 12.32 -23.53 9.12
CA CYS A 210 12.36 -22.77 10.37
C CYS A 210 11.48 -23.38 11.46
N LEU A 211 10.72 -24.42 11.11
CA LEU A 211 9.86 -25.19 12.01
C LEU A 211 10.50 -26.54 12.33
N SER A 212 10.14 -27.10 13.48
CA SER A 212 10.75 -28.30 14.05
C SER A 212 10.06 -29.62 13.62
N THR A 213 8.81 -29.55 13.21
CA THR A 213 7.95 -30.70 12.88
C THR A 213 7.95 -31.02 11.39
N ARG A 214 7.88 -32.32 11.06
CA ARG A 214 7.78 -32.84 9.68
C ARG A 214 6.87 -34.08 9.63
N PRO A 215 5.72 -34.05 8.93
CA PRO A 215 5.09 -32.86 8.31
C PRO A 215 4.83 -31.75 9.34
N VAL A 216 4.62 -30.52 8.87
CA VAL A 216 4.40 -29.38 9.76
C VAL A 216 3.13 -29.62 10.57
N ASP A 217 3.25 -29.57 11.90
CA ASP A 217 2.16 -29.64 12.86
C ASP A 217 2.10 -28.31 13.61
N VAL A 218 1.17 -27.43 13.21
CA VAL A 218 1.08 -26.09 13.79
C VAL A 218 0.71 -26.15 15.28
N ASP A 219 -0.06 -27.13 15.75
CA ASP A 219 -0.40 -27.25 17.17
C ASP A 219 0.83 -27.55 18.02
N ALA A 220 1.73 -28.40 17.52
CA ALA A 220 3.02 -28.64 18.14
C ALA A 220 3.93 -27.41 18.08
N GLU A 221 4.05 -26.73 16.93
CA GLU A 221 4.89 -25.52 16.78
C GLU A 221 4.41 -24.35 17.64
N MET A 222 3.09 -24.19 17.82
CA MET A 222 2.51 -23.13 18.65
C MET A 222 2.99 -23.19 20.11
N LYS A 223 3.40 -24.37 20.61
CA LYS A 223 3.98 -24.51 21.95
C LYS A 223 5.31 -23.76 22.09
N ALA A 224 6.05 -23.60 21.00
CA ALA A 224 7.33 -22.88 20.98
C ALA A 224 7.20 -21.36 20.78
N LEU A 225 6.00 -20.86 20.42
CA LEU A 225 5.78 -19.46 20.03
C LEU A 225 6.26 -18.45 21.08
N LYS A 226 6.13 -18.74 22.37
CA LYS A 226 6.56 -17.86 23.47
C LYS A 226 8.03 -17.45 23.31
N ASN A 227 8.89 -18.41 22.96
CA ASN A 227 10.34 -18.24 22.83
C ASN A 227 10.80 -18.06 21.38
N ALA A 228 9.87 -18.02 20.42
CA ALA A 228 10.18 -17.84 19.01
C ALA A 228 10.94 -16.52 18.75
N ASP A 229 11.90 -16.57 17.82
CA ASP A 229 12.47 -15.39 17.20
C ASP A 229 11.59 -14.91 16.02
N TYR A 230 12.01 -13.84 15.34
CA TYR A 230 11.25 -13.27 14.22
C TYR A 230 11.06 -14.27 13.08
N LYS A 231 12.10 -15.02 12.73
CA LYS A 231 12.08 -15.98 11.63
C LYS A 231 11.12 -17.13 11.91
N HIS A 232 11.15 -17.67 13.12
CA HIS A 232 10.25 -18.75 13.53
C HIS A 232 8.80 -18.28 13.63
N ALA A 233 8.55 -17.10 14.22
CA ALA A 233 7.20 -16.53 14.28
C ALA A 233 6.61 -16.27 12.89
N ARG A 234 7.43 -15.76 11.95
CA ARG A 234 7.04 -15.54 10.54
C ARG A 234 6.77 -16.86 9.81
N ALA A 235 7.60 -17.87 10.05
CA ALA A 235 7.38 -19.21 9.50
C ALA A 235 6.09 -19.85 10.02
N LEU A 236 5.78 -19.68 11.31
CA LEU A 236 4.56 -20.18 11.92
C LEU A 236 3.32 -19.44 11.40
N LEU A 237 3.40 -18.13 11.17
CA LEU A 237 2.35 -17.38 10.47
C LEU A 237 2.10 -17.98 9.08
N THR A 238 3.17 -18.22 8.32
CA THR A 238 3.05 -18.80 6.98
C THR A 238 2.44 -20.20 7.03
N ALA A 239 2.78 -21.01 8.03
CA ALA A 239 2.17 -22.33 8.24
C ALA A 239 0.67 -22.22 8.49
N ILE A 240 0.24 -21.34 9.40
CA ILE A 240 -1.18 -21.07 9.68
C ILE A 240 -1.93 -20.69 8.38
N MET A 241 -1.38 -19.76 7.60
CA MET A 241 -2.00 -19.33 6.34
C MET A 241 -2.07 -20.44 5.29
N ARG A 242 -1.13 -21.40 5.30
CA ARG A 242 -1.05 -22.50 4.33
C ARG A 242 -1.82 -23.75 4.73
N GLU A 243 -2.22 -23.88 6.00
CA GLU A 243 -3.11 -24.97 6.44
C GLU A 243 -4.49 -24.86 5.79
N ASP A 244 -4.91 -23.65 5.41
CA ASP A 244 -6.19 -23.42 4.75
C ASP A 244 -6.16 -23.71 3.25
N TYR A 245 -5.84 -24.96 2.94
CA TYR A 245 -5.86 -25.46 1.58
C TYR A 245 -7.31 -25.62 1.09
N PHE A 246 -7.60 -25.04 -0.08
CA PHE A 246 -8.95 -24.97 -0.67
C PHE A 246 -10.03 -24.41 0.27
N SER A 247 -9.69 -23.42 1.09
CA SER A 247 -10.63 -22.76 2.01
C SER A 247 -11.39 -23.77 2.87
N ASN A 248 -10.69 -24.79 3.39
CA ASN A 248 -11.26 -25.84 4.24
C ASN A 248 -11.65 -25.35 5.66
N GLY A 249 -11.47 -24.06 5.93
CA GLY A 249 -11.79 -23.41 7.19
C GLY A 249 -10.70 -23.54 8.25
N ALA A 250 -9.50 -24.01 7.91
CA ALA A 250 -8.40 -24.11 8.87
C ALA A 250 -8.01 -22.73 9.40
N LEU A 251 -7.95 -21.72 8.53
CA LEU A 251 -7.65 -20.36 8.95
C LEU A 251 -8.68 -19.84 9.96
N MET A 252 -9.97 -20.06 9.71
CA MET A 252 -11.03 -19.65 10.64
C MET A 252 -10.93 -20.37 11.98
N ARG A 253 -10.63 -21.67 12.00
CA ARG A 253 -10.34 -22.38 13.26
C ARG A 253 -9.14 -21.77 14.00
N ARG A 254 -8.09 -21.35 13.28
CA ARG A 254 -6.91 -20.66 13.85
C ARG A 254 -7.24 -19.27 14.38
N VAL A 255 -8.21 -18.57 13.79
CA VAL A 255 -8.77 -17.31 14.29
C VAL A 255 -9.56 -17.56 15.58
N GLU A 256 -10.50 -18.51 15.57
CA GLU A 256 -11.36 -18.85 16.71
C GLU A 256 -10.56 -19.33 17.93
N ASN A 257 -9.54 -20.16 17.70
CA ASN A 257 -8.63 -20.66 18.75
C ASN A 257 -7.61 -19.62 19.22
N GLY A 258 -7.61 -18.40 18.66
CA GLY A 258 -6.68 -17.33 19.00
C GLY A 258 -5.23 -17.57 18.57
N ASN A 259 -4.97 -18.58 17.72
CA ASN A 259 -3.62 -18.90 17.25
C ASN A 259 -3.06 -17.78 16.36
N LEU A 260 -3.85 -17.31 15.38
CA LEU A 260 -3.43 -16.21 14.50
C LEU A 260 -3.13 -14.94 15.29
N LEU A 261 -4.01 -14.61 16.26
CA LEU A 261 -3.83 -13.46 17.16
C LEU A 261 -2.52 -13.55 17.96
N ALA A 262 -2.21 -14.73 18.51
CA ALA A 262 -1.00 -14.94 19.29
C ALA A 262 0.27 -14.75 18.45
N VAL A 263 0.28 -15.31 17.23
CA VAL A 263 1.41 -15.16 16.29
C VAL A 263 1.60 -13.70 15.87
N LEU A 264 0.53 -13.00 15.49
CA LEU A 264 0.61 -11.59 15.09
C LEU A 264 1.07 -10.68 16.23
N ARG A 265 0.65 -10.93 17.48
CA ARG A 265 1.16 -10.17 18.65
C ARG A 265 2.65 -10.40 18.88
N LYS A 266 3.10 -11.66 18.74
CA LYS A 266 4.52 -12.00 18.86
C LYS A 266 5.33 -11.31 17.77
N LEU A 267 4.87 -11.35 16.52
CA LEU A 267 5.49 -10.65 15.40
C LEU A 267 5.52 -9.13 15.60
N GLN A 268 4.42 -8.52 16.04
CA GLN A 268 4.36 -7.08 16.31
C GLN A 268 5.38 -6.66 17.39
N LYS A 269 5.51 -7.46 18.45
CA LYS A 269 6.51 -7.22 19.51
C LYS A 269 7.94 -7.29 18.92
N LEU A 270 8.26 -8.38 18.24
CA LEU A 270 9.59 -8.60 17.66
C LEU A 270 9.94 -7.54 16.60
N TYR A 271 8.98 -7.13 15.78
CA TYR A 271 9.16 -6.09 14.77
C TYR A 271 9.52 -4.74 15.41
N LYS A 272 8.86 -4.38 16.52
CA LYS A 272 9.19 -3.16 17.29
C LYS A 272 10.55 -3.23 17.97
N GLU A 273 10.93 -4.40 18.48
CA GLU A 273 12.23 -4.64 19.13
C GLU A 273 13.40 -4.61 18.13
N SER A 274 13.15 -5.03 16.90
CA SER A 274 14.16 -5.07 15.83
C SER A 274 14.41 -3.69 15.21
N GLY A 275 13.51 -2.72 15.41
CA GLY A 275 13.56 -1.40 14.78
C GLY A 275 13.30 -1.44 13.26
N PRO A 276 12.86 -0.32 12.67
CA PRO A 276 12.78 -0.19 11.21
C PRO A 276 14.21 -0.14 10.64
N GLY A 277 14.78 -1.30 10.30
CA GLY A 277 16.13 -1.40 9.72
C GLY A 277 16.94 -2.67 10.04
N ALA A 278 16.47 -3.58 10.91
CA ALA A 278 17.26 -4.77 11.26
C ALA A 278 17.37 -5.85 10.16
N GLU A 279 16.61 -5.75 9.06
CA GLU A 279 16.66 -6.76 7.99
C GLU A 279 17.88 -6.61 7.07
N GLU A 280 18.52 -5.44 6.96
CA GLU A 280 19.75 -5.28 6.17
C GLU A 280 21.03 -5.65 6.95
N GLY A 281 21.00 -5.58 8.29
CA GLY A 281 22.19 -5.77 9.12
C GLY A 281 22.67 -7.22 9.28
N ASN A 282 21.82 -8.22 9.05
CA ASN A 282 22.09 -9.61 9.41
C ASN A 282 22.50 -10.54 8.24
N LEU A 283 22.42 -10.05 6.99
CA LEU A 283 22.96 -10.74 5.82
C LEU A 283 24.40 -10.27 5.50
N MET A 284 24.69 -8.97 5.62
CA MET A 284 26.05 -8.41 5.41
C MET A 284 27.08 -8.83 6.48
N THR A 285 26.67 -8.97 7.76
CA THR A 285 27.61 -9.35 8.83
C THR A 285 28.01 -10.83 8.82
N ARG A 286 27.28 -11.69 8.08
CA ARG A 286 27.66 -13.11 7.90
C ARG A 286 28.57 -13.35 6.70
N GLU A 287 28.53 -12.50 5.68
CA GLU A 287 29.46 -12.60 4.53
C GLU A 287 30.83 -12.00 4.86
N ILE A 288 30.91 -10.87 5.56
CA ILE A 288 32.19 -10.23 5.93
C ILE A 288 33.01 -11.10 6.91
N ARG A 289 32.37 -11.98 7.70
CA ARG A 289 33.07 -12.93 8.60
C ARG A 289 33.57 -14.19 7.91
N LYS A 290 33.14 -14.48 6.68
CA LYS A 290 33.59 -15.66 5.91
C LYS A 290 34.71 -15.34 4.92
N THR A 291 34.93 -14.07 4.58
CA THR A 291 36.03 -13.63 3.70
C THR A 291 37.30 -13.21 4.44
N ASN A 292 37.28 -13.16 5.79
CA ASN A 292 38.43 -12.81 6.63
C ASN A 292 38.88 -13.96 7.56
N ARG A 293 38.75 -15.22 7.12
CA ARG A 293 39.38 -16.39 7.76
C ARG A 293 40.08 -17.25 6.73
#